data_AF-A0A3Q1FZP4-F1
#
_entry.id   AF-A0A3Q1FZP4-F1
#
_cell.length_a   1.000
_cell.length_b   1.000
_cell.length_c   1.000
_cell.angle_alpha   90.00
_cell.angle_beta   90.00
_cell.angle_gamma   90.00
#
_symmetry.space_group_name_H-M   'P 1'
#
loop_
_entity.id
_entity.type
_entity.pdbx_description
1 polymer ?
#
loop_
_entity_poly.entity_id
_entity_poly.type
_entity_poly.pdbx_seq_one_letter_code
_entity_poly.pdbx_strand_id
1 'polypeptide(L)'
;HEHASSDTISKSELHKFKIKIMSELVSNGVQIYQFPLDDETLMERAGHLPFAVVGSTEEVSVGNKMVKARQYPWGVVQVENENHCDFVKLREMLICVNMEDLREQTHTRHYELYRRCKLEEMGFKDTDPECKPVR
;
A
#
# COMPACT_ATOMS: atom_id res chain seq x y z
N HIS A 1 15.37 -10.49 36.87
CA HIS A 1 15.83 -10.11 35.53
C HIS A 1 14.65 -9.66 34.69
N GLU A 2 14.62 -8.34 34.44
CA GLU A 2 14.07 -7.60 33.28
C GLU A 2 12.75 -8.11 32.66
N HIS A 3 11.64 -7.44 32.95
CA HIS A 3 11.05 -6.37 32.13
C HIS A 3 10.65 -6.80 30.70
N ALA A 4 9.37 -7.12 30.57
CA ALA A 4 8.47 -6.89 29.44
C ALA A 4 9.06 -6.87 28.02
N SER A 5 8.94 -7.98 27.29
CA SER A 5 8.92 -7.94 25.82
C SER A 5 7.47 -7.92 25.36
N SER A 6 6.97 -6.69 25.21
CA SER A 6 5.68 -6.31 24.63
C SER A 6 5.65 -6.48 23.10
N ASP A 7 6.58 -7.25 22.52
CA ASP A 7 6.93 -7.18 21.10
C ASP A 7 6.10 -8.10 20.19
N THR A 8 5.00 -8.65 20.70
CA THR A 8 4.01 -9.30 19.83
C THR A 8 2.70 -8.58 19.98
N ILE A 9 2.51 -7.53 19.17
CA ILE A 9 1.18 -6.98 18.93
C ILE A 9 0.25 -8.18 18.65
N SER A 10 -0.71 -8.41 19.53
CA SER A 10 -1.72 -9.45 19.31
C SER A 10 -2.57 -9.07 18.09
N LYS A 11 -3.21 -10.04 17.44
CA LYS A 11 -4.11 -9.75 16.29
C LYS A 11 -5.16 -8.67 16.63
N SER A 12 -5.58 -8.61 17.89
CA SER A 12 -6.53 -7.61 18.39
C SER A 12 -5.92 -6.20 18.52
N GLU A 13 -4.67 -6.10 18.97
CA GLU A 13 -3.94 -4.84 19.06
C GLU A 13 -3.55 -4.32 17.68
N LEU A 14 -3.20 -5.23 16.76
CA LEU A 14 -2.90 -4.89 15.37
C LEU A 14 -4.13 -4.26 14.71
N HIS A 15 -5.31 -4.83 14.94
CA HIS A 15 -6.55 -4.30 14.39
C HIS A 15 -6.86 -2.89 14.93
N LYS A 16 -6.73 -2.69 16.25
CA LYS A 16 -6.89 -1.35 16.86
C LYS A 16 -5.88 -0.34 16.32
N PHE A 17 -4.63 -0.77 16.13
CA PHE A 17 -3.57 0.07 15.59
C PHE A 17 -3.84 0.46 14.13
N LYS A 18 -4.28 -0.47 13.29
CA LYS A 18 -4.68 -0.21 11.89
C LYS A 18 -5.80 0.84 11.81
N ILE A 19 -6.85 0.69 12.63
CA ILE A 19 -7.96 1.66 12.68
C ILE A 19 -7.44 3.05 13.07
N LYS A 20 -6.56 3.13 14.09
CA LYS A 20 -5.99 4.39 14.54
C LYS A 20 -5.17 5.09 13.45
N ILE A 21 -4.28 4.37 12.77
CA ILE A 21 -3.49 4.92 11.65
C ILE A 21 -4.40 5.43 10.53
N MET A 22 -5.41 4.65 10.13
CA MET A 22 -6.34 5.07 9.08
C MET A 22 -7.08 6.36 9.47
N SER A 23 -7.53 6.45 10.72
CA SER A 23 -8.18 7.64 11.24
C SER A 23 -7.26 8.87 11.22
N GLU A 24 -6.00 8.70 11.62
CA GLU A 24 -5.01 9.79 11.62
C GLU A 24 -4.65 10.25 10.21
N LEU A 25 -4.55 9.33 9.24
CA LEU A 25 -4.31 9.68 7.83
C LEU A 25 -5.45 10.54 7.28
N VAL A 26 -6.69 10.15 7.55
CA VAL A 26 -7.89 10.90 7.14
C VAL A 26 -7.95 12.26 7.83
N SER A 27 -7.71 12.34 9.15
CA SER A 27 -7.78 13.61 9.88
C SER A 27 -6.71 14.62 9.44
N ASN A 28 -5.56 14.13 8.99
CA ASN A 28 -4.46 14.97 8.47
C ASN A 28 -4.56 15.22 6.95
N GLY A 29 -5.61 14.74 6.27
CA GLY A 29 -5.80 14.94 4.84
C GLY A 29 -4.77 14.22 3.94
N VAL A 30 -4.10 13.18 4.47
CA VAL A 30 -3.13 12.39 3.71
C VAL A 30 -3.89 11.45 2.78
N GLN A 31 -3.82 11.72 1.48
CA GLN A 31 -4.41 10.86 0.46
C GLN A 31 -3.49 9.66 0.21
N ILE A 32 -3.93 8.49 0.67
CA ILE A 32 -3.33 7.21 0.31
C ILE A 32 -4.01 6.66 -0.95
N TYR A 33 -3.31 5.76 -1.66
CA TYR A 33 -3.88 5.06 -2.80
C TYR A 33 -5.18 4.34 -2.38
N GLN A 34 -6.25 4.60 -3.12
CA GLN A 34 -7.53 3.92 -2.97
C GLN A 34 -7.71 2.99 -4.15
N PHE A 35 -8.12 1.76 -3.86
CA PHE A 35 -8.42 0.79 -4.89
C PHE A 35 -9.65 1.24 -5.69
N PRO A 36 -9.68 0.99 -7.01
CA PRO A 36 -10.90 1.10 -7.78
C PRO A 36 -11.98 0.23 -7.13
N LEU A 37 -13.13 0.83 -6.79
CA LEU A 37 -14.26 0.14 -6.17
C LEU A 37 -15.08 -0.68 -7.18
N ASP A 38 -14.80 -0.50 -8.47
CA ASP A 38 -15.50 -1.15 -9.57
C ASP A 38 -15.11 -2.63 -9.73
N ASP A 39 -14.02 -3.06 -9.09
CA ASP A 39 -13.58 -4.46 -9.03
C ASP A 39 -13.78 -5.01 -7.62
N GLU A 40 -14.72 -5.93 -7.49
CA GLU A 40 -15.10 -6.58 -6.22
C GLU A 40 -13.88 -7.25 -5.55
N THR A 41 -12.94 -7.78 -6.34
CA THR A 41 -11.71 -8.41 -5.82
C THR A 41 -10.74 -7.39 -5.23
N LEU A 42 -10.74 -6.15 -5.73
CA LEU A 42 -9.92 -5.05 -5.22
C LEU A 42 -10.56 -4.39 -4.00
N MET A 43 -11.90 -4.37 -3.94
CA MET A 43 -12.65 -3.87 -2.79
C MET A 43 -12.40 -4.73 -1.54
N GLU A 44 -12.39 -6.06 -1.66
CA GLU A 44 -12.00 -6.94 -0.54
C GLU A 44 -10.57 -6.67 -0.08
N ARG A 45 -9.66 -6.40 -1.02
CA ARG A 45 -8.25 -6.09 -0.73
C ARG A 45 -8.06 -4.74 -0.05
N ALA A 46 -8.93 -3.76 -0.33
CA ALA A 46 -8.94 -2.45 0.32
C ALA A 46 -9.16 -2.55 1.83
N GLY A 47 -9.94 -3.53 2.29
CA GLY A 47 -10.20 -3.78 3.71
C GLY A 47 -8.98 -4.18 4.54
N HIS A 48 -7.84 -4.50 3.90
CA HIS A 48 -6.61 -4.91 4.57
C HIS A 48 -5.62 -3.77 4.82
N LEU A 49 -5.90 -2.56 4.31
CA LEU A 49 -5.06 -1.39 4.55
C LEU A 49 -5.14 -0.89 6.01
N PRO A 50 -4.03 -0.43 6.59
CA PRO A 50 -2.66 -0.52 6.07
C PRO A 50 -2.11 -1.95 6.21
N PHE A 51 -1.31 -2.39 5.23
CA PHE A 51 -0.69 -3.73 5.26
C PHE A 51 0.36 -3.82 6.37
N ALA A 52 0.22 -4.78 7.27
CA ALA A 52 1.20 -5.05 8.32
C ALA A 52 2.22 -6.07 7.81
N VAL A 53 3.32 -5.61 7.23
CA VAL A 53 4.30 -6.46 6.56
C VAL A 53 5.58 -6.65 7.37
N VAL A 54 6.15 -7.85 7.26
CA VAL A 54 7.48 -8.18 7.79
C VAL A 54 8.38 -8.51 6.61
N GLY A 55 9.51 -7.81 6.49
CA GLY A 55 10.53 -8.09 5.48
C GLY A 55 11.68 -8.93 6.03
N SER A 56 12.16 -9.91 5.27
CA SER A 56 13.43 -10.61 5.51
C SER A 56 14.03 -11.08 4.19
N THR A 57 15.35 -10.96 4.05
CA THR A 57 16.13 -11.57 2.97
C THR A 57 16.77 -12.90 3.40
N GLU A 58 16.71 -13.24 4.68
CA GLU A 58 17.28 -14.46 5.24
C GLU A 58 16.31 -15.63 5.08
N GLU A 59 16.85 -16.80 4.71
CA GLU A 59 16.11 -18.04 4.59
C GLU A 59 16.41 -18.97 5.75
N VAL A 60 15.36 -19.50 6.37
CA VAL A 60 15.45 -20.44 7.49
C VAL A 60 14.79 -21.75 7.08
N SER A 61 15.42 -22.88 7.42
CA SER A 61 14.82 -24.20 7.21
C SER A 61 13.71 -24.41 8.25
N VAL A 62 12.47 -24.47 7.78
CA VAL A 62 11.30 -24.79 8.61
C VAL A 62 10.67 -26.08 8.08
N GLY A 63 10.88 -27.18 8.80
CA GLY A 63 10.50 -28.51 8.34
C GLY A 63 11.38 -28.99 7.18
N ASN A 64 10.79 -29.18 5.99
CA ASN A 64 11.48 -29.64 4.78
C ASN A 64 11.54 -28.57 3.67
N LYS A 65 11.34 -27.29 4.01
CA LYS A 65 11.36 -26.17 3.07
C LYS A 65 12.22 -25.03 3.61
N MET A 66 12.96 -24.38 2.71
CA MET A 66 13.59 -23.09 2.98
C MET A 66 12.54 -22.00 2.79
N VAL A 67 12.33 -21.20 3.83
CA VAL A 67 11.36 -20.10 3.79
C VAL A 67 12.02 -18.81 4.25
N LYS A 68 11.66 -17.68 3.64
CA LYS A 68 12.10 -16.37 4.10
C LYS A 68 11.48 -16.08 5.45
N ALA A 69 12.31 -15.84 6.46
CA ALA A 69 11.85 -15.68 7.82
C ALA A 69 12.79 -14.80 8.65
N ARG A 70 12.29 -14.29 9.77
CA ARG A 70 13.12 -13.71 10.83
C ARG A 70 13.17 -14.67 12.00
N GLN A 71 14.37 -15.08 12.38
CA GLN A 71 14.57 -15.97 13.52
C GLN A 71 14.83 -15.15 14.78
N TYR A 72 14.07 -15.44 15.83
CA TYR A 72 14.22 -14.87 17.16
C TYR A 72 14.43 -15.99 18.18
N PRO A 73 15.01 -15.70 19.37
CA PRO A 73 15.16 -16.69 20.43
C PRO A 73 13.83 -17.33 20.88
N TRP A 74 12.70 -16.63 20.70
CA TRP A 74 11.35 -17.08 21.08
C TRP A 74 10.54 -17.68 19.91
N GLY A 75 11.08 -17.71 18.69
CA GLY A 75 10.37 -18.30 17.55
C GLY A 75 10.80 -17.77 16.19
N VAL A 76 10.15 -18.27 15.14
CA VAL A 76 10.45 -17.93 13.75
C VAL A 76 9.24 -17.27 13.11
N VAL A 77 9.42 -16.03 12.64
CA VAL A 77 8.38 -15.28 11.92
C VAL A 77 8.60 -15.47 10.42
N GLN A 78 7.80 -16.34 9.82
CA GLN A 78 7.78 -16.57 8.37
C GLN A 78 7.14 -15.39 7.64
N VAL A 79 7.83 -14.88 6.61
CA VAL A 79 7.38 -13.72 5.81
C VAL A 79 6.21 -14.08 4.90
N GLU A 80 6.16 -15.27 4.34
CA GLU A 80 5.09 -15.69 3.43
C GLU A 80 3.89 -16.33 4.14
N ASN A 81 3.87 -16.33 5.48
CA ASN A 81 2.77 -16.88 6.25
C ASN A 81 1.75 -15.79 6.57
N GLU A 82 0.55 -15.91 5.99
CA GLU A 82 -0.55 -14.95 6.18
C GLU A 82 -1.05 -14.82 7.63
N ASN A 83 -0.75 -15.80 8.49
CA ASN A 83 -1.05 -15.70 9.90
C ASN A 83 -0.08 -14.79 10.65
N HIS A 84 1.10 -14.53 10.09
CA HIS A 84 2.16 -13.72 10.70
C HIS A 84 2.17 -12.29 10.16
N CYS A 85 1.95 -12.10 8.86
CA CYS A 85 1.95 -10.77 8.26
C CYS A 85 1.14 -10.72 6.95
N ASP A 86 0.87 -9.50 6.49
CA ASP A 86 0.12 -9.25 5.26
C ASP A 86 1.01 -9.21 4.00
N PHE A 87 2.22 -9.77 4.04
CA PHE A 87 3.16 -9.70 2.91
C PHE A 87 2.60 -10.34 1.63
N VAL A 88 1.92 -11.48 1.75
CA VAL A 88 1.28 -12.14 0.60
C VAL A 88 0.23 -11.22 -0.01
N LYS A 89 -0.62 -10.59 0.81
CA LYS A 89 -1.63 -9.64 0.36
C LYS A 89 -1.02 -8.40 -0.30
N LEU A 90 0.08 -7.87 0.25
CA LEU A 90 0.80 -6.76 -0.37
C LEU A 90 1.42 -7.18 -1.72
N ARG A 91 2.01 -8.37 -1.80
CA ARG A 91 2.62 -8.88 -3.04
C ARG A 91 1.56 -9.08 -4.12
N GLU A 92 0.46 -9.75 -3.79
CA GLU A 92 -0.66 -9.92 -4.71
C GLU A 92 -1.28 -8.59 -5.07
N MET A 93 -1.33 -7.63 -4.16
CA MET A 93 -1.74 -6.27 -4.49
C MET A 93 -0.79 -5.65 -5.51
N LEU A 94 0.51 -5.62 -5.26
CA LEU A 94 1.46 -5.01 -6.20
C LEU A 94 1.45 -5.69 -7.58
N ILE A 95 1.31 -7.02 -7.61
CA ILE A 95 1.35 -7.80 -8.86
C ILE A 95 0.00 -7.77 -9.59
N CYS A 96 -1.13 -7.94 -8.88
CA CYS A 96 -2.46 -7.95 -9.50
C CYS A 96 -2.99 -6.53 -9.76
N VAL A 97 -2.67 -5.58 -8.88
CA VAL A 97 -3.12 -4.20 -9.04
C VAL A 97 -2.21 -3.43 -9.98
N ASN A 98 -0.87 -3.64 -10.05
CA ASN A 98 -0.13 -2.68 -10.85
C ASN A 98 1.28 -2.84 -11.46
N MET A 99 1.26 -2.82 -12.80
CA MET A 99 2.06 -1.88 -13.59
C MET A 99 1.23 -0.86 -14.40
N GLU A 100 -0.01 -1.17 -14.82
CA GLU A 100 -0.77 -0.34 -15.76
C GLU A 100 -1.56 0.82 -15.13
N ASP A 101 -2.35 0.61 -14.09
CA ASP A 101 -3.09 1.65 -13.34
C ASP A 101 -2.17 2.65 -12.58
N LEU A 102 -0.98 2.26 -12.13
CA LEU A 102 0.01 3.09 -11.43
C LEU A 102 0.67 3.98 -12.48
N ARG A 103 0.96 3.40 -13.66
CA ARG A 103 1.40 4.17 -14.84
C ARG A 103 0.31 5.14 -15.27
N GLU A 104 -0.94 4.71 -15.32
CA GLU A 104 -2.07 5.54 -15.73
C GLU A 104 -2.32 6.69 -14.74
N GLN A 105 -2.41 6.44 -13.44
CA GLN A 105 -2.57 7.49 -12.43
C GLN A 105 -1.38 8.46 -12.39
N THR A 106 -0.16 7.95 -12.57
CA THR A 106 1.02 8.82 -12.69
C THR A 106 0.92 9.72 -13.91
N HIS A 107 0.44 9.20 -15.04
CA HIS A 107 0.25 9.97 -16.27
C HIS A 107 -0.91 10.97 -16.18
N THR A 108 -2.10 10.52 -15.79
CA THR A 108 -3.34 11.32 -15.84
C THR A 108 -3.46 12.31 -14.70
N ARG A 109 -2.83 12.04 -13.55
CA ARG A 109 -2.93 12.91 -12.37
C ARG A 109 -1.63 13.65 -12.10
N HIS A 110 -0.55 12.93 -11.82
CA HIS A 110 0.69 13.56 -11.37
C HIS A 110 1.38 14.34 -12.50
N TYR A 111 1.46 13.74 -13.69
CA TYR A 111 2.05 14.40 -14.86
C TYR A 111 1.17 15.54 -15.37
N GLU A 112 -0.15 15.37 -15.50
CA GLU A 112 -1.03 16.47 -15.96
C GLU A 112 -1.02 17.67 -14.99
N LEU A 113 -0.99 17.44 -13.68
CA LEU A 113 -0.83 18.52 -12.71
C LEU A 113 0.47 19.30 -12.93
N TYR A 114 1.58 18.58 -13.09
CA TYR A 114 2.88 19.19 -13.39
C TYR A 114 2.88 19.91 -14.75
N ARG A 115 2.32 19.29 -15.78
CA ARG A 115 2.22 19.82 -17.14
C ARG A 115 1.45 21.13 -17.16
N ARG A 116 0.28 21.19 -16.50
CA ARG A 116 -0.51 22.42 -16.37
C ARG A 116 0.28 23.52 -15.68
N CYS A 117 0.88 23.25 -14.52
CA CYS A 117 1.70 24.23 -13.81
C CYS A 117 2.86 24.74 -14.68
N LYS A 118 3.52 23.85 -15.44
CA LYS A 118 4.62 24.23 -16.35
C LYS A 118 4.15 25.04 -17.55
N LEU A 119 3.01 24.71 -18.14
CA LEU A 119 2.44 25.48 -19.24
C LEU A 119 2.03 26.89 -18.78
N GLU A 120 1.44 27.01 -17.59
CA GLU A 120 1.12 28.29 -16.97
C GLU A 120 2.38 29.13 -16.71
N GLU A 121 3.46 28.53 -16.18
CA GLU A 121 4.77 29.18 -16.02
C GLU A 121 5.38 29.64 -17.35
N MET A 122 5.16 28.89 -18.43
CA MET A 122 5.60 29.23 -19.78
C MET A 122 4.69 30.26 -20.48
N GLY A 123 3.64 30.74 -19.81
CA GLY A 123 2.75 31.79 -20.31
C GLY A 123 1.54 31.29 -21.10
N PHE A 124 1.32 29.98 -21.19
CA PHE A 124 0.10 29.40 -21.76
C PHE A 124 -0.95 29.32 -20.66
N LYS A 125 -1.91 30.26 -20.65
CA LYS A 125 -3.12 30.15 -19.85
C LYS A 125 -4.21 29.55 -20.72
N ASP A 126 -4.90 28.52 -20.22
CA ASP A 126 -6.13 28.00 -20.83
C ASP A 126 -7.25 29.04 -20.69
N THR A 127 -7.17 30.11 -21.49
CA THR A 127 -8.27 31.03 -21.74
C THR A 127 -8.75 30.79 -23.16
N ASP A 128 -9.50 29.71 -23.37
CA ASP A 128 -10.46 29.66 -24.48
C ASP A 128 -11.66 28.76 -24.13
N PRO A 129 -12.81 29.33 -23.76
CA PRO A 129 -14.05 28.59 -23.57
C PRO A 129 -14.73 28.14 -24.88
N GLU A 130 -14.04 28.15 -26.03
CA GLU A 130 -14.69 27.89 -27.33
C GLU A 130 -13.92 26.98 -28.31
N CYS A 131 -13.34 25.87 -27.85
CA CYS A 131 -12.98 24.78 -28.77
C CYS A 131 -14.19 23.85 -28.99
N LYS A 132 -15.11 24.26 -29.88
CA LYS A 132 -16.10 23.33 -30.45
C LYS A 132 -15.39 22.30 -31.33
N PRO A 133 -15.78 21.01 -31.28
CA PRO A 133 -15.18 20.00 -32.13
C PRO A 133 -15.52 20.30 -33.60
N VAL A 134 -14.49 20.44 -34.43
CA VAL A 134 -14.66 20.53 -35.88
C VAL A 134 -15.00 19.12 -36.39
N ARG A 135 -16.12 19.05 -37.10
CA ARG A 135 -16.67 17.85 -37.75
C ARG A 135 -15.85 17.42 -38.96
#